data_AF-A0A520I8H4-F1
#
_entry.id   AF-A0A520I8H4-F1
#
_cell.length_a   1.000
_cell.length_b   1.000
_cell.length_c   1.000
_cell.angle_alpha   90.00
_cell.angle_beta   90.00
_cell.angle_gamma   90.00
#
_symmetry.space_group_name_H-M   'P 1'
#
loop_
_entity.id
_entity.type
_entity.pdbx_description
1 polymer ?
#
loop_
_entity_poly.entity_id
_entity_poly.type
_entity_poly.pdbx_seq_one_letter_code
_entity_poly.pdbx_strand_id
1 'polypeptide(L)'
;MKKIVLYASLTMILFSCVTTTTKTKDPIIGNVEILQSGLRQLVPAKGYNLSGAEISTNGKITSELEVRISDGQSVPSDPAGIKALGQKIGKLVKSSLTDTGSYDIYKVMFYKTTESESVTKRDMVGQVFTSAEL
;
A
#
# COMPACT_ATOMS: atom_id res chain seq x y z
N MET A 1 -9.62 -7.99 65.77
CA MET A 1 -8.26 -8.13 65.21
C MET A 1 -8.35 -8.68 63.80
N LYS A 2 -7.65 -8.02 62.87
CA LYS A 2 -7.02 -8.56 61.65
C LYS A 2 -7.90 -9.03 60.47
N LYS A 3 -7.88 -8.14 59.46
CA LYS A 3 -7.55 -8.40 58.04
C LYS A 3 -8.67 -8.93 57.14
N ILE A 4 -9.52 -8.01 56.69
CA ILE A 4 -10.29 -8.13 55.43
C ILE A 4 -10.01 -6.87 54.60
N VAL A 5 -8.77 -6.69 54.14
CA VAL A 5 -8.41 -5.63 53.17
C VAL A 5 -7.23 -6.15 52.34
N LEU A 6 -7.50 -7.08 51.43
CA LEU A 6 -6.56 -7.59 50.42
C LEU A 6 -7.45 -8.46 49.51
N TYR A 7 -8.05 -7.98 48.43
CA TYR A 7 -7.42 -7.77 47.13
C TYR A 7 -8.47 -7.11 46.23
N ALA A 8 -8.68 -5.79 46.37
CA ALA A 8 -9.49 -5.00 45.44
C ALA A 8 -8.60 -4.31 44.39
N SER A 9 -7.55 -5.01 43.96
CA SER A 9 -6.48 -4.49 43.10
C SER A 9 -6.16 -5.47 41.98
N LEU A 10 -7.20 -5.97 41.30
CA LEU A 10 -7.04 -6.81 40.10
C LEU A 10 -8.23 -6.67 39.12
N THR A 11 -8.70 -5.45 38.88
CA THR A 11 -9.76 -5.18 37.88
C THR A 11 -9.47 -3.93 37.06
N MET A 12 -8.19 -3.67 36.78
CA MET A 12 -7.77 -2.66 35.78
C MET A 12 -6.99 -3.35 34.66
N ILE A 13 -7.57 -4.40 34.09
CA ILE A 13 -7.15 -4.88 32.77
C ILE A 13 -7.67 -3.84 31.78
N LEU A 14 -6.85 -2.81 31.57
CA LEU A 14 -7.09 -1.79 30.56
C LEU A 14 -7.21 -2.48 29.20
N PHE A 15 -8.43 -2.49 28.67
CA PHE A 15 -8.74 -2.78 27.29
C PHE A 15 -7.99 -1.77 26.40
N SER A 16 -6.71 -2.04 26.12
CA SER A 16 -5.94 -1.36 25.09
C SER A 16 -6.37 -1.92 23.73
N CYS A 17 -7.62 -1.66 23.37
CA CYS A 17 -8.13 -2.00 22.05
C CYS A 17 -7.47 -1.06 21.04
N VAL A 18 -6.66 -1.62 20.13
CA VAL A 18 -6.10 -0.85 19.01
C VAL A 18 -7.25 -0.47 18.09
N THR A 19 -7.57 0.82 18.01
CA THR A 19 -8.58 1.32 17.08
C THR A 19 -7.90 1.65 15.77
N THR A 20 -8.26 0.91 14.72
CA THR A 20 -7.84 1.20 13.34
C THR A 20 -9.06 1.62 12.55
N THR A 21 -9.01 2.79 11.90
CA THR A 21 -10.02 3.19 10.91
C THR A 21 -9.35 3.41 9.56
N THR A 22 -10.05 3.01 8.50
CA THR A 22 -9.59 3.19 7.12
C THR A 22 -10.64 3.98 6.35
N LYS A 23 -10.22 5.02 5.66
CA LYS A 23 -11.05 5.82 4.77
C LYS A 23 -10.45 5.82 3.37
N THR A 24 -11.28 5.73 2.35
CA THR A 24 -10.82 5.89 0.96
C THR A 24 -10.33 7.32 0.75
N LYS A 25 -9.19 7.47 0.07
CA LYS A 25 -8.60 8.74 -0.33
C LYS A 25 -8.16 8.62 -1.78
N ASP A 26 -9.05 8.94 -2.72
CA ASP A 26 -8.78 8.75 -4.14
C ASP A 26 -7.65 9.68 -4.64
N PRO A 27 -6.71 9.17 -5.45
CA PRO A 27 -5.60 9.97 -5.96
C PRO A 27 -6.09 10.96 -7.01
N ILE A 28 -5.71 12.22 -6.85
CA ILE A 28 -5.98 13.27 -7.84
C ILE A 28 -4.78 13.34 -8.78
N ILE A 29 -4.95 12.81 -10.00
CA ILE A 29 -3.91 12.78 -11.03
C ILE A 29 -4.02 14.02 -11.90
N GLY A 30 -2.90 14.76 -12.06
CA GLY A 30 -2.86 15.96 -12.89
C GLY A 30 -2.95 15.66 -14.39
N ASN A 31 -2.18 14.66 -14.87
CA ASN A 31 -2.25 14.18 -16.25
C ASN A 31 -2.27 12.65 -16.31
N VAL A 32 -3.48 12.11 -16.53
CA VAL A 32 -3.72 10.66 -16.58
C VAL A 32 -3.05 10.00 -17.78
N GLU A 33 -3.01 10.67 -18.94
CA GLU A 33 -2.45 10.10 -20.16
C GLU A 33 -0.93 9.90 -20.05
N ILE A 34 -0.23 10.89 -19.49
CA ILE A 34 1.21 10.81 -19.23
C ILE A 34 1.50 9.68 -18.24
N LEU A 35 0.75 9.60 -17.15
CA LEU A 35 0.90 8.53 -16.16
C LEU A 35 0.69 7.14 -16.80
N GLN A 36 -0.40 6.97 -17.57
CA GLN A 36 -0.70 5.71 -18.24
C GLN A 36 0.39 5.32 -19.26
N SER A 37 0.85 6.28 -20.07
CA SER A 37 1.92 6.06 -21.03
C SER A 37 3.23 5.67 -20.32
N GLY A 38 3.61 6.39 -19.27
CA GLY A 38 4.80 6.09 -18.47
C GLY A 38 4.74 4.72 -17.80
N LEU A 39 3.60 4.33 -17.22
CA LEU A 39 3.41 3.01 -16.62
C LEU A 39 3.53 1.90 -17.66
N ARG A 40 2.94 2.07 -18.84
CA ARG A 40 3.06 1.11 -19.96
C ARG A 40 4.48 0.98 -20.46
N GLN A 41 5.25 2.06 -20.50
CA GLN A 41 6.66 2.03 -20.88
C GLN A 41 7.53 1.31 -19.85
N LEU A 42 7.26 1.49 -18.55
CA LEU A 42 8.01 0.83 -17.48
C LEU A 42 7.69 -0.65 -17.35
N VAL A 43 6.41 -1.01 -17.44
CA VAL A 43 5.93 -2.38 -17.26
C VAL A 43 4.61 -2.58 -18.01
N PRO A 44 4.64 -3.06 -19.26
CA PRO A 44 3.41 -3.41 -19.99
C PRO A 44 2.58 -4.43 -19.19
N ALA A 45 1.30 -4.18 -18.99
CA ALA A 45 0.44 -4.99 -18.14
C ALA A 45 -0.99 -5.04 -18.67
N LYS A 46 -1.79 -6.00 -18.20
CA LYS A 46 -3.23 -6.06 -18.54
C LYS A 46 -4.01 -4.93 -17.87
N GLY A 47 -3.57 -4.47 -16.71
CA GLY A 47 -4.26 -3.41 -15.98
C GLY A 47 -3.38 -2.73 -14.95
N TYR A 48 -3.70 -1.46 -14.71
CA TYR A 48 -3.14 -0.63 -13.66
C TYR A 48 -4.30 -0.09 -12.83
N ASN A 49 -4.21 -0.19 -11.51
CA ASN A 49 -5.19 0.40 -10.61
C ASN A 49 -4.47 1.18 -9.52
N LEU A 50 -4.94 2.38 -9.22
CA LEU A 50 -4.43 3.21 -8.14
C LEU A 50 -5.52 3.34 -7.09
N SER A 51 -5.21 3.00 -5.85
CA SER A 51 -6.14 3.11 -4.72
C SER A 51 -5.44 3.76 -3.56
N GLY A 52 -5.96 4.90 -3.13
CA GLY A 52 -5.45 5.59 -1.95
C GLY A 52 -6.35 5.37 -0.75
N ALA A 53 -5.74 5.32 0.43
CA ALA A 53 -6.43 5.17 1.69
C ALA A 53 -5.76 6.03 2.77
N GLU A 54 -6.56 6.52 3.70
CA GLU A 54 -6.10 7.12 4.95
C GLU A 54 -6.35 6.11 6.07
N ILE A 55 -5.29 5.71 6.74
CA ILE A 55 -5.31 4.75 7.85
C ILE A 55 -5.00 5.50 9.14
N SER A 56 -5.92 5.43 10.10
CA SER A 56 -5.73 5.97 11.44
C SER A 56 -5.60 4.82 12.44
N THR A 57 -4.41 4.64 13.01
CA THR A 57 -4.13 3.63 14.04
C THR A 57 -3.76 4.32 15.34
N ASN A 58 -4.53 4.12 16.41
CA ASN A 58 -4.32 4.78 17.72
C ASN A 58 -4.17 6.31 17.61
N GLY A 59 -4.94 6.94 16.72
CA GLY A 59 -4.91 8.40 16.48
C GLY A 59 -3.79 8.88 15.56
N LYS A 60 -2.84 8.02 15.17
CA LYS A 60 -1.85 8.36 14.14
C LYS A 60 -2.43 8.10 12.77
N ILE A 61 -2.53 9.15 11.97
CA ILE A 61 -3.01 9.11 10.59
C ILE A 61 -1.82 8.88 9.64
N THR A 62 -2.03 8.05 8.62
CA THR A 62 -1.08 7.81 7.54
C THR A 62 -1.84 7.66 6.23
N SER A 63 -1.43 8.41 5.21
CA SER A 63 -2.00 8.32 3.86
C SER A 63 -1.16 7.36 3.01
N GLU A 64 -1.78 6.33 2.46
CA GLU A 64 -1.14 5.32 1.62
C GLU A 64 -1.73 5.33 0.21
N LEU A 65 -0.89 5.15 -0.80
CA LEU A 65 -1.28 4.96 -2.20
C LEU A 65 -0.77 3.61 -2.71
N GLU A 66 -1.68 2.71 -3.07
CA GLU A 66 -1.35 1.43 -3.71
C GLU A 66 -1.46 1.56 -5.23
N VAL A 67 -0.39 1.16 -5.91
CA VAL A 67 -0.29 1.00 -7.36
C VAL A 67 -0.30 -0.50 -7.64
N ARG A 68 -1.43 -1.00 -8.12
CA ARG A 68 -1.64 -2.39 -8.49
C ARG A 68 -1.42 -2.59 -9.97
N ILE A 69 -0.54 -3.51 -10.31
CA ILE A 69 -0.18 -3.86 -11.70
C ILE A 69 -0.54 -5.32 -11.92
N SER A 70 -1.54 -5.57 -12.76
CA SER A 70 -2.07 -6.91 -13.03
C SER A 70 -1.46 -7.50 -14.28
N ASP A 71 -0.87 -8.69 -14.15
CA ASP A 71 -0.22 -9.45 -15.22
C ASP A 71 0.83 -8.62 -15.98
N GLY A 72 1.73 -7.97 -15.22
CA GLY A 72 2.84 -7.20 -15.77
C GLY A 72 3.88 -8.09 -16.46
N GLN A 73 4.36 -7.63 -17.61
CA GLN A 73 5.43 -8.27 -18.38
C GLN A 73 6.80 -7.84 -17.86
N SER A 74 7.80 -8.73 -17.98
CA SER A 74 9.19 -8.43 -17.63
C SER A 74 9.41 -7.92 -16.20
N VAL A 75 8.52 -8.28 -15.27
CA VAL A 75 8.71 -8.01 -13.84
C VAL A 75 9.90 -8.87 -13.37
N PRO A 76 10.96 -8.27 -12.80
CA PRO A 76 12.10 -9.03 -12.29
C PRO A 76 11.68 -10.04 -11.23
N SER A 77 12.38 -11.18 -11.15
CA SER A 77 12.15 -12.18 -10.10
C SER A 77 13.01 -11.95 -8.86
N ASP A 78 14.09 -11.17 -8.98
CA ASP A 78 15.00 -10.89 -7.87
C ASP A 78 14.54 -9.67 -7.05
N PRO A 79 14.75 -9.66 -5.72
CA PRO A 79 14.29 -8.56 -4.87
C PRO A 79 14.84 -7.18 -5.23
N ALA A 80 16.08 -7.10 -5.73
CA ALA A 80 16.72 -5.83 -6.07
C ALA A 80 16.11 -5.22 -7.34
N GLY A 81 15.87 -6.04 -8.36
CA GLY A 81 15.17 -5.66 -9.59
C GLY A 81 13.74 -5.20 -9.31
N ILE A 82 13.00 -5.91 -8.47
CA ILE A 82 11.64 -5.52 -8.07
C ILE A 82 11.66 -4.16 -7.35
N LYS A 83 12.61 -3.95 -6.43
CA LYS A 83 12.79 -2.66 -5.75
C LYS A 83 13.11 -1.53 -6.72
N ALA A 84 14.04 -1.73 -7.65
CA ALA A 84 14.42 -0.72 -8.63
C ALA A 84 13.26 -0.35 -9.56
N LEU A 85 12.52 -1.34 -10.06
CA LEU A 85 11.33 -1.12 -10.89
C LEU A 85 10.22 -0.44 -10.09
N GLY A 86 9.94 -0.93 -8.87
CA GLY A 86 8.97 -0.35 -7.95
C GLY A 86 9.27 1.11 -7.63
N GLN A 87 10.53 1.47 -7.42
CA GLN A 87 10.92 2.85 -7.15
C GLN A 87 10.68 3.77 -8.36
N LYS A 88 10.97 3.31 -9.59
CA LYS A 88 10.68 4.07 -10.82
C LYS A 88 9.18 4.34 -10.97
N ILE A 89 8.36 3.32 -10.71
CA ILE A 89 6.89 3.42 -10.76
C ILE A 89 6.37 4.35 -9.66
N GLY A 90 6.85 4.20 -8.43
CA GLY A 90 6.49 5.06 -7.32
C GLY A 90 6.80 6.54 -7.59
N LYS A 91 7.99 6.83 -8.15
CA LYS A 91 8.39 8.18 -8.58
C LYS A 91 7.48 8.75 -9.67
N LEU A 92 7.17 7.94 -10.67
CA LEU A 92 6.26 8.33 -11.75
C LEU A 92 4.87 8.66 -11.20
N VAL A 93 4.32 7.82 -10.32
CA VAL A 93 3.00 8.02 -9.73
C VAL A 93 2.99 9.26 -8.85
N LYS A 94 3.97 9.40 -7.93
CA LYS A 94 4.09 10.57 -7.05
C LYS A 94 4.17 11.87 -7.83
N SER A 95 5.00 11.93 -8.88
CA SER A 95 5.13 13.13 -9.72
C SER A 95 3.92 13.41 -10.61
N SER A 96 3.03 12.43 -10.80
CA SER A 96 1.78 12.60 -11.56
C SER A 96 0.61 13.07 -10.69
N LEU A 97 0.76 13.07 -9.36
CA LEU A 97 -0.23 13.62 -8.45
C LEU A 97 -0.27 15.14 -8.56
N THR A 98 -1.48 15.72 -8.47
CA THR A 98 -1.63 17.17 -8.38
C THR A 98 -0.93 17.73 -7.14
N ASP A 99 -0.97 16.98 -6.03
CA ASP A 99 -0.19 17.25 -4.82
C ASP A 99 0.73 16.07 -4.51
N THR A 100 2.03 16.25 -4.76
CA THR A 100 3.06 15.22 -4.51
C THR A 100 3.26 14.87 -3.04
N GLY A 101 2.77 15.73 -2.12
CA GLY A 101 2.80 15.53 -0.67
C GLY A 101 1.55 14.86 -0.11
N SER A 102 0.57 14.50 -0.96
CA SER A 102 -0.73 13.98 -0.51
C SER A 102 -0.69 12.57 0.10
N TYR A 103 0.39 11.81 -0.08
CA TYR A 103 0.56 10.47 0.50
C TYR A 103 1.92 10.30 1.17
N ASP A 104 1.92 9.59 2.30
CA ASP A 104 3.11 9.27 3.10
C ASP A 104 3.80 8.00 2.60
N ILE A 105 3.00 7.04 2.12
CA ILE A 105 3.44 5.69 1.74
C ILE A 105 2.92 5.35 0.34
N TYR A 106 3.78 4.70 -0.44
CA TYR A 106 3.50 4.22 -1.79
C TYR A 106 3.77 2.72 -1.86
N LYS A 107 2.75 1.92 -2.15
CA LYS A 107 2.84 0.47 -2.30
C LYS A 107 2.79 0.13 -3.78
N VAL A 108 3.84 -0.46 -4.34
CA VAL A 108 3.85 -0.92 -5.73
C VAL A 108 3.75 -2.44 -5.75
N MET A 109 2.62 -2.95 -6.23
CA MET A 109 2.23 -4.35 -6.11
C MET A 109 1.99 -4.95 -7.50
N PHE A 110 2.73 -5.99 -7.83
CA PHE A 110 2.59 -6.79 -9.04
C PHE A 110 1.81 -8.06 -8.73
N TYR A 111 0.71 -8.26 -9.44
CA TYR A 111 -0.14 -9.44 -9.31
C TYR A 111 -0.04 -10.28 -10.57
N LYS A 112 0.20 -11.58 -10.41
CA LYS A 112 0.19 -12.55 -11.50
C LYS A 112 -0.96 -13.53 -11.29
N THR A 113 -1.86 -13.59 -12.25
CA THR A 113 -2.97 -14.53 -12.24
C THR A 113 -2.61 -15.75 -13.08
N THR A 114 -2.60 -16.92 -12.45
CA THR A 114 -2.40 -18.20 -13.13
C THR A 114 -3.68 -19.02 -13.02
N GLU A 115 -4.28 -19.34 -14.16
CA GLU A 115 -5.44 -20.23 -14.23
C GLU A 115 -4.95 -21.66 -14.48
N SER A 116 -5.40 -22.63 -13.69
CA SER A 116 -5.12 -24.04 -13.93
C SER A 116 -6.37 -24.86 -13.64
N GLU A 117 -6.92 -25.44 -14.71
CA GLU A 117 -8.01 -26.43 -14.79
C GLU A 117 -9.36 -26.02 -14.18
N SER A 118 -9.40 -25.41 -12.98
CA SER A 118 -10.58 -24.78 -12.35
C SER A 118 -10.23 -23.81 -11.21
N VAL A 119 -8.93 -23.57 -10.96
CA VAL A 119 -8.46 -22.72 -9.85
C VAL A 119 -7.71 -21.52 -10.40
N THR A 120 -8.11 -20.33 -9.96
CA THR A 120 -7.39 -19.08 -10.18
C THR A 120 -6.42 -18.85 -9.02
N LYS A 121 -5.12 -19.00 -9.26
CA LYS A 121 -4.08 -18.60 -8.30
C LYS A 121 -3.66 -17.17 -8.58
N ARG A 122 -3.50 -16.37 -7.51
CA ARG A 122 -3.02 -15.00 -7.60
C ARG A 122 -1.75 -14.87 -6.77
N ASP A 123 -0.62 -14.81 -7.44
CA ASP A 123 0.66 -14.53 -6.81
C ASP A 123 0.85 -13.02 -6.73
N MET A 124 1.46 -12.56 -5.64
CA MET A 124 1.67 -11.15 -5.38
C MET A 124 3.11 -10.91 -4.93
N VAL A 125 3.76 -9.95 -5.56
CA VAL A 125 5.06 -9.44 -5.13
C VAL A 125 5.06 -7.92 -5.23
N GLY A 126 5.76 -7.23 -4.34
CA GLY A 126 5.75 -5.78 -4.35
C GLY A 126 6.73 -5.18 -3.36
N GLN A 127 6.72 -3.86 -3.30
CA GLN A 127 7.57 -3.06 -2.44
C GLN A 127 6.79 -1.88 -1.88
N VAL A 128 7.15 -1.48 -0.66
CA VAL A 128 6.58 -0.34 0.04
C VAL A 128 7.67 0.73 0.15
N PHE A 129 7.33 1.95 -0.22
CA PHE A 129 8.22 3.10 -0.19
C PHE A 129 7.57 4.21 0.63
N THR A 130 8.36 4.91 1.43
CA THR A 130 7.97 6.19 2.00
C THR A 130 8.06 7.27 0.93
N SER A 131 7.32 8.37 1.11
CA SER A 131 7.39 9.52 0.23
C SER A 131 8.82 10.07 0.11
N ALA A 132 9.65 9.96 1.16
CA ALA A 132 11.04 10.43 1.11
C ALA A 132 11.96 9.55 0.24
N GLU A 133 11.62 8.28 0.01
CA GLU A 133 12.39 7.36 -0.84
C GLU A 133 12.09 7.55 -2.35
N LEU A 134 11.05 8.32 -2.67
CA LEU A 134 10.56 8.58 -4.02
C LEU A 134 10.79 10.02 -4.46
#